data_AF-A0A2V8WVA1-F1
#
_entry.id   AF-A0A2V8WVA1-F1
#
_cell.length_a   1.000
_cell.length_b   1.000
_cell.length_c   1.000
_cell.angle_alpha   90.00
_cell.angle_beta   90.00
_cell.angle_gamma   90.00
#
_symmetry.space_group_name_H-M   'P 1'
#
loop_
_entity.id
_entity.type
_entity.pdbx_description
1 polymer ?
#
loop_
_entity_poly.entity_id
_entity_poly.type
_entity_poly.pdbx_seq_one_letter_code
_entity_poly.pdbx_strand_id
1 'polypeptide(L)'
;MDAGDQQLWLKGPNGKACPGIAIGHFENADELSYAVLLVPQSNPGGGHKIVVFGKTKDVYSARLLDQAEGQTYSGLVISRTGPGKYDDWENTKSIQIELDGLRVEWMEQGAQLYYWRAGRYRKLQVSD
;
A
#
# COMPACT_ATOMS: atom_id res chain seq x y z
N MET A 1 9.92 -9.30 -8.32
CA MET A 1 9.00 -8.99 -9.43
C MET A 1 9.58 -9.59 -10.68
N ASP A 2 8.81 -10.43 -11.36
CA ASP A 2 9.21 -10.98 -12.65
C ASP A 2 8.89 -10.02 -13.81
N ALA A 3 9.28 -10.40 -15.03
CA ALA A 3 9.11 -9.55 -16.21
C ALA A 3 7.64 -9.37 -16.63
N GLY A 4 6.77 -10.33 -16.31
CA GLY A 4 5.33 -10.26 -16.60
C GLY A 4 4.67 -9.21 -15.71
N ASP A 5 4.87 -9.34 -14.39
CA ASP A 5 4.40 -8.38 -13.38
C ASP A 5 4.89 -6.96 -13.69
N GLN A 6 6.18 -6.83 -14.06
CA GLN A 6 6.76 -5.53 -14.37
C GLN A 6 6.05 -4.88 -15.57
N GLN A 7 5.74 -5.64 -16.62
CA GLN A 7 5.01 -5.09 -17.76
C GLN A 7 3.59 -4.70 -17.40
N LEU A 8 2.91 -5.48 -16.57
CA LEU A 8 1.57 -5.15 -16.09
C LEU A 8 1.58 -3.85 -15.30
N TRP A 9 2.53 -3.67 -14.39
CA TRP A 9 2.69 -2.41 -13.66
C TRP A 9 2.90 -1.23 -14.61
N LEU A 10 3.89 -1.33 -15.51
CA LEU A 10 4.27 -0.25 -16.42
C LEU A 10 3.16 0.15 -17.40
N LYS A 11 2.31 -0.80 -17.81
CA LYS A 11 1.17 -0.55 -18.70
C LYS A 11 -0.11 -0.17 -17.97
N GLY A 12 -0.15 -0.41 -16.65
CA GLY A 12 -1.31 -0.15 -15.81
C GLY A 12 -1.49 1.33 -15.45
N PRO A 13 -2.56 1.66 -14.69
CA PRO A 13 -2.86 3.02 -14.28
C PRO A 13 -1.75 3.67 -13.43
N ASN A 14 -0.92 2.84 -12.77
CA ASN A 14 0.20 3.26 -11.94
C ASN A 14 1.56 3.22 -12.66
N GLY A 15 1.61 3.04 -13.98
CA GLY A 15 2.88 2.82 -14.71
C GLY A 15 3.91 3.94 -14.63
N LYS A 16 3.51 5.14 -14.20
CA LYS A 16 4.39 6.29 -13.94
C LYS A 16 4.81 6.42 -12.46
N ALA A 17 4.23 5.64 -11.56
CA ALA A 17 4.53 5.65 -10.13
C ALA A 17 5.63 4.63 -9.80
N CYS A 18 6.31 4.85 -8.67
CA CYS A 18 7.25 3.89 -8.12
C CYS A 18 6.48 2.73 -7.45
N PRO A 19 6.74 1.45 -7.78
CA PRO A 19 6.02 0.32 -7.19
C PRO A 19 6.38 0.05 -5.72
N GLY A 20 7.42 0.70 -5.19
CA GLY A 20 7.88 0.52 -3.81
C GLY A 20 7.73 1.76 -2.91
N ILE A 21 7.23 2.87 -3.44
CA ILE A 21 7.07 4.13 -2.69
C ILE A 21 5.75 4.77 -3.07
N ALA A 22 4.93 5.08 -2.07
CA ALA A 22 3.72 5.87 -2.25
C ALA A 22 3.76 7.10 -1.34
N ILE A 23 3.32 8.24 -1.86
CA ILE A 23 3.28 9.52 -1.16
C ILE A 23 1.82 9.99 -1.16
N GLY A 24 1.30 10.37 0.00
CA GLY A 24 -0.09 10.81 0.12
C GLY A 24 -0.46 11.26 1.52
N HIS A 25 -1.66 11.80 1.64
CA HIS A 25 -2.27 12.22 2.90
C HIS A 25 -2.85 11.00 3.61
N PHE A 26 -2.00 10.08 4.07
CA PHE A 26 -2.44 8.79 4.61
C PHE A 26 -2.93 8.87 6.05
N GLU A 27 -2.34 9.74 6.89
CA GLU A 27 -2.69 9.85 8.32
C GLU A 27 -3.25 11.24 8.70
N ASN A 28 -2.98 12.26 7.89
CA ASN A 28 -3.36 13.66 8.08
C ASN A 28 -3.65 14.30 6.72
N ALA A 29 -4.68 15.15 6.64
CA ALA A 29 -5.03 15.90 5.44
C ALA A 29 -4.06 17.05 5.12
N ASP A 30 -3.36 17.58 6.12
CA ASP A 30 -2.50 18.76 5.96
C ASP A 30 -1.02 18.42 5.71
N GLU A 31 -0.62 17.15 5.92
CA GLU A 31 0.78 16.72 5.90
C GLU A 31 0.95 15.43 5.08
N LEU A 32 1.96 15.42 4.22
CA LEU A 32 2.30 14.24 3.44
C LEU A 32 2.93 13.15 4.30
N SER A 33 2.53 11.92 4.02
CA SER A 33 3.14 10.71 4.55
C SER A 33 3.80 9.91 3.42
N TYR A 34 4.85 9.17 3.77
CA TYR A 34 5.66 8.39 2.84
C TYR A 34 5.57 6.92 3.20
N ALA A 35 4.94 6.12 2.35
CA ALA A 35 4.92 4.66 2.50
C ALA A 35 6.06 4.05 1.70
N VAL A 36 6.79 3.12 2.30
CA VAL A 36 7.92 2.43 1.68
C VAL A 36 7.74 0.93 1.84
N LEU A 37 7.86 0.21 0.74
CA LEU A 37 7.97 -1.25 0.69
C LEU A 37 9.45 -1.64 0.78
N LEU A 38 9.79 -2.37 1.83
CA LEU A 38 11.13 -2.90 2.07
C LEU A 38 11.11 -4.42 1.82
N VAL A 39 12.04 -4.87 0.98
CA VAL A 39 12.29 -6.29 0.71
C VAL A 39 13.76 -6.62 0.94
N PRO A 40 14.10 -7.86 1.34
CA PRO A 40 15.50 -8.24 1.52
C PRO A 40 16.27 -8.15 0.19
N GLN A 41 17.44 -7.52 0.20
CA GLN A 41 18.26 -7.37 -1.01
C GLN A 41 18.74 -8.72 -1.56
N SER A 42 19.10 -9.66 -0.69
CA SER A 42 19.62 -10.99 -1.07
C SER A 42 18.53 -11.95 -1.54
N ASN A 43 17.29 -11.75 -1.08
CA ASN A 43 16.12 -12.54 -1.45
C ASN A 43 14.88 -11.65 -1.42
N PRO A 44 14.54 -10.97 -2.53
CA PRO A 44 13.37 -10.09 -2.59
C PRO A 44 12.02 -10.80 -2.37
N GLY A 45 11.98 -12.13 -2.47
CA GLY A 45 10.83 -12.96 -2.09
C GLY A 45 10.94 -13.53 -0.68
N GLY A 46 11.91 -13.11 0.13
CA GLY A 46 12.18 -13.65 1.47
C GLY A 46 11.45 -12.91 2.60
N GLY A 47 10.36 -12.22 2.28
CA GLY A 47 9.60 -11.41 3.22
C GLY A 47 9.47 -9.97 2.77
N HIS A 48 8.68 -9.18 3.50
CA HIS A 48 8.54 -7.75 3.26
C HIS A 48 8.15 -7.00 4.53
N LYS A 49 8.40 -5.69 4.53
CA LYS A 49 7.84 -4.74 5.49
C LYS A 49 7.30 -3.54 4.76
N ILE A 50 6.11 -3.10 5.12
CA ILE A 50 5.54 -1.84 4.65
C ILE A 50 5.56 -0.87 5.82
N VAL A 51 6.29 0.23 5.68
CA VAL A 51 6.45 1.25 6.71
C VAL A 51 5.90 2.56 6.20
N VAL A 52 5.06 3.22 7.00
CA VAL A 52 4.58 4.58 6.72
C VAL A 52 5.28 5.56 7.65
N PHE A 53 5.90 6.57 7.05
CA PHE A 53 6.51 7.69 7.74
C PHE A 53 5.55 8.88 7.65
N GLY A 54 4.94 9.24 8.78
CA GLY A 54 4.05 10.39 8.91
C GLY A 54 4.71 11.50 9.73
N LYS A 55 4.57 12.75 9.28
CA LYS A 55 5.05 13.92 10.04
C LYS A 55 3.97 14.37 11.02
N THR A 56 4.33 14.54 12.29
CA THR A 56 3.50 15.23 13.28
C THR A 56 4.27 16.44 13.76
N LYS A 57 3.82 17.64 13.39
CA LYS A 57 4.56 18.90 13.58
C LYS A 57 5.93 18.81 12.90
N ASP A 58 7.01 18.70 13.67
CA ASP A 58 8.40 18.65 13.18
C ASP A 58 9.10 17.31 13.40
N VAL A 59 8.36 16.28 13.79
CA VAL A 59 8.91 14.94 14.05
C VAL A 59 8.27 13.93 13.09
N TYR A 60 9.11 13.13 12.44
CA TYR A 60 8.65 11.96 11.70
C TYR A 60 8.44 10.79 12.66
N SER A 61 7.27 10.18 12.59
CA SER A 61 6.97 8.91 13.22
C SER A 61 6.94 7.82 12.15
N ALA A 62 7.48 6.65 12.47
CA ALA A 62 7.41 5.47 11.62
C ALA A 62 6.38 4.50 12.18
N ARG A 63 5.47 4.02 11.32
CA ARG A 63 4.51 2.98 11.65
C ARG A 63 4.73 1.78 10.75
N LEU A 64 4.87 0.60 11.35
CA LEU A 64 4.79 -0.65 10.62
C LEU A 64 3.33 -0.90 10.24
N LEU A 65 3.04 -0.90 8.94
CA LEU A 65 1.70 -1.12 8.42
C LEU A 65 1.39 -2.60 8.26
N ASP A 66 2.32 -3.32 7.63
CA ASP A 66 2.22 -4.74 7.36
C ASP A 66 3.61 -5.38 7.26
N GLN A 67 3.69 -6.67 7.52
CA GLN A 67 4.89 -7.46 7.34
C GLN A 67 4.57 -8.93 7.09
N ALA A 68 5.43 -9.58 6.33
CA ALA A 68 5.49 -11.03 6.27
C ALA A 68 6.95 -11.50 6.30
N GLU A 69 7.18 -12.62 6.97
CA GLU A 69 8.48 -13.27 7.10
C GLU A 69 8.47 -14.57 6.29
N GLY A 70 9.64 -14.99 5.79
CA GLY A 70 9.77 -16.21 4.99
C GLY A 70 9.39 -16.01 3.51
N GLN A 71 9.16 -17.11 2.79
CA GLN A 71 8.90 -17.01 1.35
C GLN A 71 7.56 -16.31 1.07
N THR A 72 7.64 -15.14 0.42
CA THR A 72 6.52 -14.34 -0.05
C THR A 72 6.51 -14.24 -1.57
N TYR A 73 5.37 -13.82 -2.13
CA TYR A 73 5.26 -13.50 -3.54
C TYR A 73 6.12 -12.27 -3.89
N SER A 74 6.80 -12.32 -5.03
CA SER A 74 7.80 -11.31 -5.40
C SER A 74 7.24 -10.10 -6.17
N GLY A 75 5.98 -10.18 -6.61
CA GLY A 75 5.25 -9.12 -7.31
C GLY A 75 4.44 -8.22 -6.37
N LEU A 76 4.89 -8.01 -5.14
CA LEU A 76 4.25 -7.08 -4.21
C LEU A 76 4.58 -5.63 -4.59
N VAL A 77 3.55 -4.80 -4.71
CA VAL A 77 3.67 -3.37 -5.02
C VAL A 77 2.79 -2.54 -4.10
N ILE A 78 3.15 -1.27 -3.92
CA ILE A 78 2.33 -0.30 -3.20
C ILE A 78 2.02 0.91 -4.08
N SER A 79 0.81 1.45 -3.94
CA SER A 79 0.35 2.64 -4.66
C SER A 79 -0.60 3.47 -3.80
N ARG A 80 -0.68 4.77 -4.09
CA ARG A 80 -1.70 5.66 -3.50
C ARG A 80 -3.02 5.44 -4.21
N THR A 81 -4.11 5.38 -3.46
CA THR A 81 -5.47 5.61 -3.96
C THR A 81 -6.08 6.85 -3.30
N GLY A 82 -6.94 7.56 -4.02
CA GLY A 82 -7.54 8.80 -3.51
C GLY A 82 -8.65 8.57 -2.47
N PRO A 83 -9.17 9.63 -1.83
CA PRO A 83 -10.37 9.55 -1.02
C PRO A 83 -11.57 9.06 -1.84
N GLY A 84 -12.55 8.42 -1.21
CA GLY A 84 -13.72 7.94 -1.93
C GLY A 84 -14.43 6.75 -1.29
N LYS A 85 -15.40 6.23 -2.03
CA LYS A 85 -16.11 5.00 -1.69
C LYS A 85 -15.33 3.80 -2.24
N TYR A 86 -15.16 2.78 -1.40
CA TYR A 86 -14.53 1.52 -1.75
C TYR A 86 -15.39 0.37 -1.24
N ASP A 87 -15.59 -0.62 -2.10
CA ASP A 87 -16.27 -1.86 -1.77
C ASP A 87 -15.21 -2.97 -1.61
N ASP A 88 -15.48 -3.96 -0.76
CA ASP A 88 -14.68 -5.17 -0.71
C ASP A 88 -14.91 -6.02 -1.97
N TRP A 89 -14.03 -7.01 -2.18
CA TRP A 89 -14.07 -7.84 -3.38
C TRP A 89 -15.38 -8.66 -3.51
N GLU A 90 -16.02 -9.03 -2.39
CA GLU A 90 -17.32 -9.72 -2.37
C GLU A 90 -18.53 -8.78 -2.45
N ASN A 91 -18.33 -7.46 -2.45
CA ASN A 91 -19.37 -6.43 -2.33
C ASN A 91 -20.28 -6.58 -1.10
N THR A 92 -19.78 -7.19 -0.03
CA THR A 92 -20.50 -7.34 1.25
C THR A 92 -20.27 -6.17 2.19
N LYS A 93 -19.19 -5.41 1.97
CA LYS A 93 -18.76 -4.31 2.83
C LYS A 93 -18.34 -3.12 2.01
N SER A 94 -18.88 -1.96 2.38
CA SER A 94 -18.52 -0.68 1.78
C SER A 94 -17.97 0.28 2.82
N ILE A 95 -16.96 1.07 2.45
CA ILE A 95 -16.41 2.13 3.27
C ILE A 95 -16.31 3.43 2.47
N GLN A 96 -16.50 4.56 3.16
CA GLN A 96 -16.09 5.87 2.69
C GLN A 96 -14.81 6.27 3.41
N ILE A 97 -13.75 6.62 2.68
CA ILE A 97 -12.50 7.16 3.24
C ILE A 97 -12.35 8.62 2.83
N GLU A 98 -11.83 9.44 3.75
CA GLU A 98 -11.65 10.89 3.53
C GLU A 98 -10.19 11.27 3.24
N LEU A 99 -9.27 10.40 3.64
CA LEU A 99 -7.84 10.51 3.41
C LEU A 99 -7.42 9.63 2.24
N ASP A 100 -6.21 9.87 1.72
CA ASP A 100 -5.61 8.94 0.76
C ASP A 100 -5.49 7.54 1.39
N GLY A 101 -5.71 6.51 0.59
CA GLY A 101 -5.48 5.13 0.97
C GLY A 101 -4.17 4.59 0.40
N LEU A 102 -3.59 3.60 1.06
CA LEU A 102 -2.47 2.83 0.52
C LEU A 102 -2.98 1.50 -0.01
N ARG A 103 -2.91 1.32 -1.33
CA ARG A 103 -3.21 0.03 -1.97
C ARG A 103 -1.95 -0.81 -2.04
N VAL A 104 -2.01 -1.98 -1.42
CA VAL A 104 -0.99 -3.02 -1.43
C VAL A 104 -1.51 -4.11 -2.35
N GLU A 105 -0.76 -4.43 -3.39
CA GLU A 105 -1.16 -5.39 -4.41
C GLU A 105 -0.09 -6.45 -4.58
N TRP A 106 -0.52 -7.71 -4.49
CA TRP A 106 0.22 -8.84 -5.02
C TRP A 106 -0.21 -8.95 -6.47
N MET A 107 0.65 -8.51 -7.40
CA MET A 107 0.35 -8.51 -8.83
C MET A 107 -0.25 -9.86 -9.25
N GLU A 108 -1.34 -9.80 -10.03
CA GLU A 108 -2.12 -10.95 -10.49
C GLU A 108 -2.81 -11.81 -9.41
N GLN A 109 -2.58 -11.57 -8.12
CA GLN A 109 -3.12 -12.39 -7.02
C GLN A 109 -4.14 -11.71 -6.15
N GLY A 110 -4.07 -10.38 -5.99
CA GLY A 110 -5.04 -9.65 -5.18
C GLY A 110 -4.53 -8.37 -4.56
N ALA A 111 -5.41 -7.68 -3.83
CA ALA A 111 -5.09 -6.36 -3.30
C ALA A 111 -5.84 -6.01 -2.01
N GLN A 112 -5.12 -5.30 -1.14
CA GLN A 112 -5.63 -4.72 0.08
C GLN A 112 -5.55 -3.21 0.04
N LEU A 113 -6.61 -2.57 0.51
CA LEU A 113 -6.65 -1.15 0.79
C LEU A 113 -6.43 -0.92 2.28
N TYR A 114 -5.33 -0.27 2.63
CA TYR A 114 -5.08 0.27 3.95
C TYR A 114 -5.54 1.72 4.02
N TYR A 115 -6.31 2.07 5.06
CA TYR A 115 -6.85 3.42 5.26
C TYR A 115 -6.82 3.81 6.73
N TRP A 116 -6.63 5.10 6.99
CA TRP A 116 -6.57 5.63 8.35
C TRP A 116 -7.97 5.98 8.86
N ARG A 117 -8.32 5.50 10.06
CA ARG A 117 -9.57 5.85 10.73
C ARG A 117 -9.43 5.72 12.23
N ALA A 118 -9.82 6.78 12.94
CA ALA A 118 -9.78 6.85 14.40
C ALA A 118 -8.38 6.52 14.97
N GLY A 119 -7.34 7.15 14.44
CA GLY A 119 -5.98 7.07 14.97
C GLY A 119 -5.22 5.78 14.67
N ARG A 120 -5.70 4.95 13.72
CA ARG A 120 -5.03 3.71 13.30
C ARG A 120 -5.37 3.33 11.87
N TYR A 121 -4.50 2.52 11.27
CA TYR A 121 -4.80 1.86 10.01
C TYR A 121 -5.84 0.76 10.17
N ARG A 122 -6.73 0.70 9.19
CA ARG A 122 -7.69 -0.36 8.94
C ARG A 122 -7.40 -0.93 7.55
N LYS A 123 -7.89 -2.13 7.29
CA LYS A 123 -7.77 -2.78 5.98
C LYS A 123 -9.12 -3.20 5.40
N LEU A 124 -9.18 -3.21 4.08
CA LEU A 124 -10.27 -3.75 3.26
C LEU A 124 -9.64 -4.58 2.15
N GLN A 125 -10.06 -5.84 1.98
CA GLN A 125 -9.65 -6.65 0.83
C GLN A 125 -10.46 -6.19 -0.38
N VAL A 126 -9.81 -5.62 -1.39
CA VAL A 126 -10.46 -4.96 -2.55
C VAL A 126 -10.32 -5.73 -3.86
N SER A 127 -9.55 -6.81 -3.85
CA SER A 127 -9.50 -7.85 -4.89
C SER A 127 -9.35 -9.20 -4.19
N ASP A 128 -9.88 -10.27 -4.76
CA ASP A 128 -9.48 -11.65 -4.43
C ASP A 128 -7.96 -11.76 -4.54
#